data_AF-A0A6G5A5K6-F1
#
_entry.id   AF-A0A6G5A5K6-F1
#
_cell.length_a   1.000
_cell.length_b   1.000
_cell.length_c   1.000
_cell.angle_alpha   90.00
_cell.angle_beta   90.00
_cell.angle_gamma   90.00
#
_symmetry.space_group_name_H-M   'P 1'
#
loop_
_entity.id
_entity.type
_entity.pdbx_description
1 polymer ?
#
loop_
_entity_poly.entity_id
_entity_poly.type
_entity_poly.pdbx_seq_one_letter_code
_entity_poly.pdbx_strand_id
1 'polypeptide(L)'
;STLKAGDNRVMHTNILSVHRPSLPWFLNTSEPIWTYNSTLEETLRCQVDVMSKCSLYSIQYKRSYDINKQVRTEHLEGWFLKHRRDEMFVAVLGNVPVIAEKLVYASVDASCGVFKVTLPFPGEEPWHDLRVKNSSIVTGPRQDCSIYFKDALNKGTKTKPLKKGGNMKATGNPIYDPQCQRILRPILGLRPPSVKDEHL
;
A
#
# COMPACT_ATOMS: atom_id res chain seq x y z
N SER A 1 -22.18 -26.46 54.69
CA SER A 1 -21.11 -25.73 53.98
C SER A 1 -20.93 -26.39 52.62
N THR A 2 -21.48 -25.77 51.58
CA THR A 2 -21.60 -26.37 50.25
C THR A 2 -20.37 -25.99 49.41
N LEU A 3 -19.61 -27.00 48.99
CA LEU A 3 -18.52 -26.89 48.02
C LEU A 3 -19.09 -26.53 46.63
N LYS A 4 -18.56 -25.48 46.00
CA LYS A 4 -18.71 -25.25 44.56
C LYS A 4 -17.34 -25.26 43.90
N ALA A 5 -17.18 -26.21 42.98
CA ALA A 5 -16.16 -26.21 41.95
C ALA A 5 -16.47 -25.11 40.90
N GLY A 6 -15.45 -24.40 40.47
CA GLY A 6 -15.47 -23.47 39.32
C GLY A 6 -14.02 -23.29 38.87
N ASP A 7 -13.59 -24.04 37.87
CA ASP A 7 -13.65 -23.72 36.43
C ASP A 7 -12.30 -23.17 35.97
N ASN A 8 -11.54 -24.09 35.37
CA ASN A 8 -10.21 -23.87 34.79
C ASN A 8 -10.38 -23.09 33.48
N ARG A 9 -10.23 -21.77 33.51
CA ARG A 9 -10.05 -20.96 32.29
C ARG A 9 -8.69 -20.31 32.26
N VAL A 10 -7.72 -21.08 31.77
CA VAL A 10 -6.57 -20.53 31.05
C VAL A 10 -7.12 -19.91 29.76
N MET A 11 -7.38 -18.62 29.76
CA MET A 11 -7.60 -17.85 28.53
C MET A 11 -6.32 -17.07 28.25
N HIS A 12 -5.58 -17.58 27.27
CA HIS A 12 -4.41 -16.99 26.65
C HIS A 12 -4.64 -15.52 26.29
N THR A 13 -4.21 -14.59 27.14
CA THR A 13 -3.99 -13.20 26.76
C THR A 13 -2.55 -13.02 26.33
N ASN A 14 -2.21 -13.51 25.13
CA ASN A 14 -1.06 -12.98 24.41
C ASN A 14 -1.42 -11.56 23.95
N ILE A 15 -1.22 -10.59 24.84
CA ILE A 15 -1.16 -9.17 24.51
C ILE A 15 0.12 -9.00 23.68
N LEU A 16 0.03 -9.29 22.39
CA LEU A 16 1.03 -8.84 21.43
C LEU A 16 0.98 -7.31 21.48
N SER A 17 2.07 -6.70 21.94
CA SER A 17 2.36 -5.27 21.85
C SER A 17 1.74 -4.70 20.58
N VAL A 18 0.75 -3.81 20.71
CA VAL A 18 0.18 -3.05 19.59
C VAL A 18 1.27 -2.09 19.11
N HIS A 19 2.21 -2.61 18.33
CA HIS A 19 3.20 -1.79 17.65
C HIS A 19 2.42 -0.88 16.69
N ARG A 20 2.33 0.40 17.02
CA ARG A 20 1.68 1.36 16.14
C ARG A 20 2.48 1.41 14.84
N PRO A 21 1.85 1.21 13.67
CA PRO A 21 2.55 1.30 12.40
C PRO A 21 3.21 2.67 12.23
N SER A 22 4.36 2.69 11.56
CA SER A 22 5.12 3.91 11.29
C SER A 22 5.53 3.93 9.83
N LEU A 23 5.06 4.95 9.09
CA LEU A 23 5.36 5.13 7.67
C LEU A 23 6.86 5.26 7.40
N PRO A 24 7.64 6.09 8.14
CA PRO A 24 9.09 6.17 7.91
C PRO A 24 9.80 4.83 8.14
N TRP A 25 9.31 4.01 9.07
CA TRP A 25 9.89 2.68 9.30
C TRP A 25 9.57 1.71 8.16
N PHE A 26 8.32 1.72 7.66
CA PHE A 26 7.90 0.85 6.57
C PHE A 26 8.51 1.24 5.22
N LEU A 27 8.49 2.54 4.89
CA LEU A 27 8.85 3.10 3.59
C LEU A 27 10.34 3.39 3.42
N ASN A 28 11.14 3.44 4.49
CA ASN A 28 12.58 3.62 4.37
C ASN A 28 13.26 2.31 3.95
N THR A 29 13.15 1.98 2.67
CA THR A 29 13.69 0.78 2.04
C THR A 29 14.20 1.11 0.65
N SER A 30 15.21 0.36 0.17
CA SER A 30 15.65 0.40 -1.23
C SER A 30 14.87 -0.56 -2.12
N GLU A 31 14.07 -1.46 -1.54
CA GLU A 31 13.25 -2.40 -2.30
C GLU A 31 12.01 -1.71 -2.88
N PRO A 32 11.63 -2.04 -4.13
CA PRO A 32 10.32 -1.66 -4.65
C PRO A 32 9.19 -2.18 -3.76
N ILE A 33 8.12 -1.41 -3.65
CA ILE A 33 6.90 -1.81 -2.93
C ILE A 33 5.76 -1.90 -3.94
N TRP A 34 5.20 -3.10 -4.09
CA TRP A 34 4.09 -3.36 -4.99
C TRP A 34 2.76 -3.25 -4.26
N THR A 35 1.78 -2.59 -4.87
CA THR A 35 0.39 -2.77 -4.43
C THR A 35 -0.09 -4.12 -4.98
N TYR A 36 -0.31 -5.07 -4.07
CA TYR A 36 -0.70 -6.44 -4.39
C TYR A 36 -2.20 -6.53 -4.69
N ASN A 37 -3.02 -6.04 -3.76
CA ASN A 37 -4.47 -5.91 -3.91
C ASN A 37 -4.90 -4.48 -3.59
N SER A 38 -5.98 -4.03 -4.22
CA SER A 38 -6.64 -2.77 -3.87
C SER A 38 -8.15 -2.96 -3.76
N THR A 39 -8.80 -2.15 -2.93
CA THR A 39 -10.26 -2.07 -2.87
C THR A 39 -10.82 -1.02 -3.81
N LEU A 40 -9.95 -0.26 -4.50
CA LEU A 40 -10.34 0.64 -5.56
C LEU A 40 -10.81 -0.17 -6.79
N GLU A 41 -11.94 0.23 -7.37
CA GLU A 41 -12.56 -0.48 -8.51
C GLU A 41 -11.87 -0.17 -9.86
N GLU A 42 -10.81 0.63 -9.85
CA GLU A 42 -10.14 1.14 -11.06
C GLU A 42 -9.29 0.10 -11.81
N THR A 43 -8.98 0.45 -13.08
CA THR A 43 -8.19 -0.37 -14.02
C THR A 43 -6.68 -0.28 -13.82
N LEU A 44 -6.21 0.39 -12.75
CA LEU A 44 -4.78 0.55 -12.47
C LEU A 44 -4.17 -0.81 -12.10
N ARG A 45 -3.25 -1.28 -12.94
CA ARG A 45 -2.52 -2.55 -12.75
C ARG A 45 -1.08 -2.27 -12.38
N CYS A 46 -0.42 -3.26 -11.77
CA CYS A 46 1.03 -3.24 -11.59
C CYS A 46 1.58 -1.99 -10.90
N GLN A 47 0.84 -1.42 -9.93
CA GLN A 47 1.31 -0.24 -9.21
C GLN A 47 2.52 -0.59 -8.33
N VAL A 48 3.61 0.16 -8.49
CA VAL A 48 4.85 0.00 -7.75
C VAL A 48 5.41 1.35 -7.35
N ASP A 49 5.86 1.42 -6.09
CA ASP A 49 6.57 2.56 -5.54
C ASP A 49 8.07 2.23 -5.43
N VAL A 50 8.92 3.09 -5.99
CA VAL A 50 10.38 3.02 -5.89
C VAL A 50 10.89 4.26 -5.19
N MET A 51 11.36 4.07 -3.96
CA MET A 51 11.79 5.15 -3.07
C MET A 51 13.15 5.69 -3.50
N SER A 52 13.29 7.01 -3.52
CA SER A 52 14.54 7.69 -3.87
C SER A 52 15.20 8.36 -2.67
N LYS A 53 14.39 9.00 -1.80
CA LYS A 53 14.85 9.63 -0.55
C LYS A 53 13.80 9.41 0.52
N CYS A 54 14.21 9.04 1.73
CA CYS A 54 13.31 8.95 2.87
C CYS A 54 14.01 9.54 4.10
N SER A 55 13.30 10.39 4.83
CA SER A 55 13.76 11.01 6.07
C SER A 55 12.73 10.82 7.18
N LEU A 56 12.97 11.42 8.35
CA LEU A 56 11.99 11.41 9.43
C LEU A 56 10.76 12.30 9.13
N TYR A 57 10.81 13.17 8.12
CA TYR A 57 9.77 14.19 7.86
C TYR A 57 9.13 14.08 6.48
N SER A 58 9.88 13.60 5.50
CA SER A 58 9.40 13.49 4.12
C SER A 58 10.00 12.32 3.38
N ILE A 59 9.37 11.98 2.26
CA ILE A 59 9.80 10.95 1.33
C ILE A 59 9.63 11.45 -0.11
N GLN A 60 10.54 11.04 -0.98
CA GLN A 60 10.42 11.19 -2.43
C GLN A 60 10.53 9.81 -3.06
N TYR A 61 9.68 9.54 -4.04
CA TYR A 61 9.60 8.24 -4.69
C TYR A 61 8.99 8.38 -6.08
N LYS A 62 9.17 7.35 -6.89
CA LYS A 62 8.49 7.21 -8.19
C LYS A 62 7.38 6.18 -8.03
N ARG A 63 6.16 6.53 -8.41
CA ARG A 63 5.04 5.59 -8.52
C ARG A 63 4.82 5.28 -10.00
N SER A 64 4.98 4.01 -10.36
CA SER A 64 4.70 3.53 -11.71
C SER A 64 3.51 2.59 -11.70
N TYR A 65 2.70 2.60 -12.75
CA TYR A 65 1.55 1.71 -12.90
C TYR A 65 1.24 1.51 -14.39
N ASP A 66 0.59 0.41 -14.70
CA ASP A 66 0.10 0.09 -16.04
C ASP A 66 -1.37 0.49 -16.14
N ILE A 67 -1.66 1.38 -17.09
CA ILE A 67 -3.01 1.79 -17.45
C ILE A 67 -3.13 1.70 -18.98
N ASN A 68 -4.17 1.02 -19.47
CA ASN A 68 -4.40 0.83 -20.91
C ASN A 68 -3.17 0.28 -21.66
N LYS A 69 -2.42 -0.66 -21.05
CA LYS A 69 -1.20 -1.27 -21.57
C LYS A 69 -0.01 -0.30 -21.72
N GLN A 70 -0.08 0.89 -21.12
CA GLN A 70 1.00 1.85 -21.06
C GLN A 70 1.46 2.04 -19.62
N VAL A 71 2.77 2.01 -19.42
CA VAL A 71 3.36 2.35 -18.12
C VAL A 71 3.38 3.87 -17.97
N ARG A 72 2.76 4.37 -16.91
CA ARG A 72 2.87 5.76 -16.45
C ARG A 72 3.74 5.81 -15.21
N THR A 73 4.44 6.92 -15.02
CA THR A 73 5.31 7.13 -13.86
C THR A 73 5.17 8.56 -13.37
N GLU A 74 4.85 8.69 -12.10
CA GLU A 74 4.75 9.96 -11.39
C GLU A 74 5.91 10.09 -10.41
N HIS A 75 6.45 11.30 -10.29
CA HIS A 75 7.41 11.63 -9.24
C HIS A 75 6.62 12.22 -8.09
N LEU A 76 6.64 11.57 -6.94
CA LEU A 76 5.83 11.92 -5.80
C LEU A 76 6.69 12.40 -4.64
N GLU A 77 6.13 13.33 -3.88
CA GLU A 77 6.65 13.77 -2.60
C GLU A 77 5.59 13.56 -1.53
N GLY A 78 6.01 13.03 -0.39
CA GLY A 78 5.17 12.79 0.77
C GLY A 78 5.72 13.48 2.02
N TRP A 79 4.82 14.00 2.86
CA TRP A 79 5.18 14.64 4.14
C TRP A 79 4.51 13.92 5.30
N PHE A 80 5.32 13.37 6.20
CA PHE A 80 4.85 12.65 7.38
C PHE A 80 4.30 13.60 8.42
N LEU A 81 3.17 13.25 9.03
CA LEU A 81 2.62 14.04 10.12
C LEU A 81 3.43 13.83 11.40
N LYS A 82 3.91 14.95 11.97
CA LYS A 82 4.81 14.96 13.15
C LYS A 82 4.30 14.11 14.32
N HIS A 83 3.00 14.18 14.61
CA HIS A 83 2.35 13.48 15.73
C HIS A 83 1.57 12.22 15.30
N ARG A 84 1.45 11.96 13.99
CA ARG A 84 0.76 10.81 13.40
C ARG A 84 1.70 10.16 12.40
N ARG A 85 2.67 9.40 12.90
CA ARG A 85 3.74 8.78 12.10
C ARG A 85 3.23 7.69 11.15
N ASP A 86 1.97 7.30 11.29
CA ASP A 86 1.23 6.40 10.43
C ASP A 86 0.54 7.11 9.26
N GLU A 87 0.62 8.44 9.14
CA GLU A 87 -0.11 9.21 8.14
C GLU A 87 0.80 10.23 7.41
N MET A 88 0.59 10.39 6.11
CA MET A 88 1.27 11.36 5.27
C MET A 88 0.33 12.00 4.26
N PHE A 89 0.66 13.21 3.83
CA PHE A 89 0.09 13.81 2.64
C PHE A 89 1.02 13.58 1.46
N VAL A 90 0.46 13.33 0.27
CA VAL A 90 1.20 13.05 -0.97
C VAL A 90 0.78 14.05 -2.05
N ALA A 91 1.77 14.50 -2.81
CA ALA A 91 1.61 15.28 -4.03
C ALA A 91 2.47 14.71 -5.15
N VAL A 92 2.11 15.00 -6.39
CA VAL A 92 3.10 15.03 -7.48
C VAL A 92 4.12 16.12 -7.15
N LEU A 93 5.41 15.83 -7.34
CA LEU A 93 6.50 16.73 -7.00
C LEU A 93 6.29 18.11 -7.65
N GLY A 94 6.32 19.18 -6.85
CA GLY A 94 6.07 20.55 -7.29
C GLY A 94 4.60 20.99 -7.28
N ASN A 95 3.66 20.08 -6.97
CA ASN A 95 2.24 20.38 -6.85
C ASN A 95 1.78 20.45 -5.38
N VAL A 96 0.56 20.94 -5.18
CA VAL A 96 -0.12 20.96 -3.87
C VAL A 96 -0.50 19.52 -3.47
N PRO A 97 -0.41 19.13 -2.18
CA PRO A 97 -0.86 17.82 -1.72
C PRO A 97 -2.35 17.60 -1.96
N VAL A 98 -2.69 16.44 -2.55
CA VAL A 98 -4.06 16.09 -2.94
C VAL A 98 -4.45 14.68 -2.48
N ILE A 99 -3.61 13.98 -1.73
CA ILE A 99 -3.90 12.62 -1.25
C ILE A 99 -3.41 12.49 0.19
N ALA A 100 -4.21 11.88 1.06
CA ALA A 100 -3.75 11.39 2.35
C ALA A 100 -3.56 9.87 2.29
N GLU A 101 -2.38 9.40 2.67
CA GLU A 101 -2.08 7.97 2.81
C GLU A 101 -1.80 7.64 4.28
N LYS A 102 -2.49 6.62 4.80
CA LYS A 102 -2.35 6.16 6.17
C LYS A 102 -2.01 4.68 6.26
N LEU A 103 -0.90 4.32 6.90
CA LEU A 103 -0.53 2.94 7.21
C LEU A 103 -1.35 2.43 8.39
N VAL A 104 -2.44 1.73 8.10
CA VAL A 104 -3.36 1.23 9.13
C VAL A 104 -2.92 -0.10 9.74
N TYR A 105 -2.04 -0.83 9.05
CA TYR A 105 -1.42 -2.06 9.54
C TYR A 105 -0.06 -2.28 8.88
N ALA A 106 0.89 -2.81 9.63
CA ALA A 106 2.13 -3.36 9.08
C ALA A 106 2.47 -4.67 9.78
N SER A 107 2.98 -5.62 9.01
CA SER A 107 3.60 -6.83 9.54
C SER A 107 4.83 -6.48 10.38
N VAL A 108 5.20 -7.38 11.31
CA VAL A 108 6.33 -7.18 12.24
C VAL A 108 7.66 -7.00 11.52
N ASP A 109 7.85 -7.66 10.38
CA ASP A 109 9.04 -7.59 9.53
C ASP A 109 8.93 -6.49 8.43
N ALA A 110 7.84 -5.71 8.43
CA ALA A 110 7.51 -4.74 7.40
C ALA A 110 7.50 -5.31 5.97
N SER A 111 7.35 -6.62 5.79
CA SER A 111 7.27 -7.25 4.45
C SER A 111 6.00 -6.85 3.70
N CYS A 112 4.92 -6.58 4.43
CA CYS A 112 3.66 -6.06 3.91
C CYS A 112 3.00 -5.07 4.86
N GLY A 113 2.13 -4.23 4.31
CA GLY A 113 1.32 -3.27 5.06
C GLY A 113 0.01 -2.96 4.34
N VAL A 114 -0.98 -2.52 5.11
CA VAL A 114 -2.27 -2.06 4.58
C VAL A 114 -2.34 -0.55 4.70
N PHE A 115 -2.55 0.11 3.58
CA PHE A 115 -2.68 1.56 3.49
C PHE A 115 -4.14 1.90 3.26
N LYS A 116 -4.66 2.87 4.02
CA LYS A 116 -5.91 3.56 3.70
C LYS A 116 -5.54 4.82 2.93
N VAL A 117 -6.14 5.01 1.77
CA VAL A 117 -5.93 6.19 0.93
C VAL A 117 -7.22 7.02 0.93
N THR A 118 -7.08 8.34 1.02
CA THR A 118 -8.21 9.26 1.12
C THR A 118 -7.96 10.46 0.23
N LEU A 119 -8.91 10.74 -0.66
CA LEU A 119 -8.93 11.96 -1.45
C LEU A 119 -9.58 13.10 -0.63
N PRO A 120 -9.15 14.35 -0.82
CA PRO A 120 -9.68 15.51 -0.12
C PRO A 120 -11.01 16.00 -0.71
N PHE A 121 -11.58 15.29 -1.69
CA PHE A 121 -12.83 15.64 -2.34
C PHE A 121 -14.03 15.04 -1.59
N PRO A 122 -15.05 15.85 -1.26
CA PRO A 122 -16.28 15.34 -0.64
C PRO A 122 -16.95 14.27 -1.51
N GLY A 123 -17.42 13.19 -0.89
CA GLY A 123 -18.17 12.13 -1.58
C GLY A 123 -17.31 10.97 -2.12
N GLU A 124 -15.98 11.11 -2.12
CA GLU A 124 -15.09 10.01 -2.45
C GLU A 124 -14.85 9.10 -1.24
N GLU A 125 -15.22 7.83 -1.38
CA GLU A 125 -14.99 6.83 -0.34
C GLU A 125 -13.50 6.45 -0.30
N PRO A 126 -12.88 6.37 0.89
CA PRO A 126 -11.50 5.95 1.00
C PRO A 126 -11.36 4.47 0.60
N TRP A 127 -10.28 4.14 -0.10
CA TRP A 127 -9.93 2.77 -0.43
C TRP A 127 -8.77 2.27 0.40
N HIS A 128 -8.53 0.96 0.33
CA HIS A 128 -7.38 0.32 0.95
C HIS A 128 -6.49 -0.35 -0.09
N ASP A 129 -5.19 -0.26 0.11
CA ASP A 129 -4.16 -0.96 -0.65
C ASP A 129 -3.43 -1.94 0.27
N LEU A 130 -3.33 -3.19 -0.14
CA LEU A 130 -2.39 -4.15 0.44
C LEU A 130 -1.07 -4.05 -0.32
N ARG A 131 -0.05 -3.50 0.33
CA ARG A 131 1.27 -3.28 -0.27
C ARG A 131 2.29 -4.28 0.26
N VAL A 132 3.17 -4.77 -0.61
CA VAL A 132 4.13 -5.85 -0.34
C VAL A 132 5.51 -5.45 -0.88
N LYS A 133 6.55 -5.63 -0.08
CA LYS A 133 7.94 -5.40 -0.49
C LYS A 133 8.37 -6.44 -1.52
N ASN A 134 9.24 -6.04 -2.45
CA ASN A 134 9.65 -6.88 -3.57
C ASN A 134 10.30 -8.20 -3.12
N SER A 135 11.06 -8.21 -2.00
CA SER A 135 11.61 -9.45 -1.44
C SER A 135 10.56 -10.51 -1.08
N SER A 136 9.33 -10.10 -0.79
CA SER A 136 8.23 -10.99 -0.38
C SER A 136 7.20 -11.23 -1.49
N ILE A 137 7.37 -10.64 -2.67
CA ILE A 137 6.32 -10.62 -3.70
C ILE A 137 6.00 -12.00 -4.29
N VAL A 138 6.99 -12.90 -4.35
CA VAL A 138 6.83 -14.27 -4.89
C VAL A 138 6.04 -15.14 -3.90
N THR A 139 6.33 -15.04 -2.61
CA THR A 139 5.58 -15.75 -1.56
C THR A 139 4.22 -15.10 -1.31
N GLY A 140 4.10 -13.80 -1.58
CA GLY A 140 2.90 -13.01 -1.35
C GLY A 140 2.89 -12.31 0.02
N PRO A 141 1.82 -11.54 0.30
CA PRO A 141 1.65 -10.88 1.59
C PRO A 141 1.53 -11.91 2.71
N ARG A 142 2.08 -11.57 3.89
CA ARG A 142 1.85 -12.36 5.10
C ARG A 142 0.35 -12.49 5.40
N GLN A 143 0.01 -13.58 6.08
CA GLN A 143 -1.37 -13.91 6.40
C GLN A 143 -2.04 -12.83 7.27
N ASP A 144 -1.29 -12.18 8.16
CA ASP A 144 -1.76 -11.12 9.04
C ASP A 144 -2.18 -9.85 8.27
N CYS A 145 -1.38 -9.38 7.30
CA CYS A 145 -1.76 -8.31 6.38
C CYS A 145 -2.98 -8.69 5.55
N SER A 146 -3.02 -9.94 5.05
CA SER A 146 -4.13 -10.45 4.23
C SER A 146 -5.45 -10.48 5.00
N ILE A 147 -5.42 -10.88 6.27
CA ILE A 147 -6.60 -10.86 7.16
C ILE A 147 -7.03 -9.41 7.41
N TYR A 148 -6.11 -8.53 7.79
CA TYR A 148 -6.44 -7.13 8.05
C TYR A 148 -7.09 -6.45 6.84
N PHE A 149 -6.53 -6.67 5.65
CA PHE A 149 -7.07 -6.14 4.39
C PHE A 149 -8.48 -6.65 4.09
N LYS A 150 -8.74 -7.94 4.33
CA LYS A 150 -10.09 -8.53 4.16
C LYS A 150 -11.09 -7.96 5.16
N ASP A 151 -10.67 -7.71 6.40
CA ASP A 151 -11.54 -7.10 7.40
C ASP A 151 -11.90 -5.65 7.06
N ALA A 152 -10.99 -4.92 6.41
CA ALA A 152 -11.27 -3.56 5.91
C ALA A 152 -12.39 -3.58 4.84
N LEU A 153 -12.40 -4.58 3.95
CA LEU A 153 -13.48 -4.78 2.97
C LEU A 153 -14.84 -5.01 3.65
N ASN A 154 -14.88 -5.83 4.70
CA ASN A 154 -16.10 -6.18 5.41
C ASN A 154 -16.68 -5.03 6.27
N LYS A 155 -15.87 -4.02 6.60
CA LYS A 155 -16.34 -2.81 7.28
C LYS A 155 -16.97 -1.82 6.29
N GLY A 156 -16.49 -1.76 5.05
CA GLY A 156 -17.06 -0.93 3.98
C GLY A 156 -18.42 -1.41 3.46
N THR A 157 -18.79 -2.67 3.67
CA THR A 157 -20.08 -3.24 3.21
C THR A 157 -21.26 -2.98 4.16
N LYS A 158 -21.03 -2.46 5.38
CA LYS A 158 -22.10 -2.20 6.37
C LYS A 158 -22.95 -0.95 6.09
N THR A 159 -22.62 -0.14 5.08
CA THR A 159 -23.32 1.12 4.74
C THR A 159 -24.16 1.06 3.46
N LYS A 160 -24.24 -0.07 2.74
CA LYS A 160 -25.10 -0.21 1.56
C LYS A 160 -26.25 -1.19 1.83
N PRO A 161 -27.53 -0.78 1.70
CA PRO A 161 -28.64 -1.73 1.62
C PRO A 161 -28.44 -2.62 0.38
N LEU A 162 -28.41 -3.92 0.62
CA LEU A 162 -28.20 -4.97 -0.35
C LEU A 162 -29.31 -4.96 -1.42
N LYS A 163 -28.99 -4.65 -2.68
CA LYS A 163 -29.75 -5.24 -3.80
C LYS A 163 -29.39 -6.72 -3.86
N LYS A 164 -30.35 -7.58 -3.52
CA LYS A 164 -30.24 -9.04 -3.62
C LYS A 164 -29.92 -9.46 -5.05
N GLY A 165 -28.87 -10.25 -5.22
CA GLY A 165 -28.61 -11.00 -6.45
C GLY A 165 -27.15 -10.98 -6.89
N GLY A 166 -26.33 -11.82 -6.27
CA GLY A 166 -24.95 -12.05 -6.71
C GLY A 166 -24.09 -12.56 -5.57
N ASN A 167 -23.59 -13.79 -5.69
CA ASN A 167 -22.63 -14.38 -4.77
C ASN A 167 -21.27 -13.68 -4.96
N MET A 168 -21.14 -12.45 -4.45
CA MET A 168 -19.95 -11.63 -4.62
C MET A 168 -19.01 -11.94 -3.45
N LYS A 169 -18.09 -12.89 -3.66
CA LYS A 169 -16.92 -13.06 -2.80
C LYS A 169 -16.15 -11.72 -2.82
N ALA A 170 -16.28 -10.92 -1.76
CA ALA A 170 -15.57 -9.66 -1.60
C ALA A 170 -14.08 -9.93 -1.32
N THR A 171 -13.35 -10.32 -2.35
CA THR A 171 -11.89 -10.34 -2.36
C THR A 171 -11.47 -9.08 -3.11
N GLY A 172 -10.78 -8.14 -2.46
CA GLY A 172 -10.29 -6.92 -3.14
C GLY A 172 -9.53 -7.26 -4.41
N ASN A 173 -9.57 -6.35 -5.39
CA ASN A 173 -9.08 -6.59 -6.74
C ASN A 173 -7.57 -6.86 -6.71
N PRO A 174 -7.10 -8.05 -7.11
CA PRO A 174 -5.67 -8.28 -7.27
C PRO A 174 -5.19 -7.39 -8.41
N ILE A 175 -4.24 -6.49 -8.16
CA ILE A 175 -3.71 -5.58 -9.21
C ILE A 175 -2.29 -5.94 -9.63
N TYR A 176 -1.58 -6.70 -8.79
CA TYR A 176 -0.29 -7.29 -9.12
C TYR A 176 -0.45 -8.60 -9.89
N ASP A 177 0.49 -8.85 -10.80
CA ASP A 177 0.71 -10.09 -11.54
C ASP A 177 2.24 -10.27 -11.69
N PRO A 178 2.80 -11.50 -11.74
CA PRO A 178 4.23 -11.69 -11.94
C PRO A 178 4.82 -10.95 -13.15
N GLN A 179 4.04 -10.74 -14.22
CA GLN A 179 4.47 -9.95 -15.39
C GLN A 179 4.74 -8.48 -15.05
N CYS A 180 4.16 -7.95 -13.97
CA CYS A 180 4.38 -6.56 -13.53
C CYS A 180 5.84 -6.23 -13.28
N GLN A 181 6.67 -7.22 -12.91
CA GLN A 181 8.12 -7.07 -12.74
C GLN A 181 8.82 -6.48 -13.98
N ARG A 182 8.20 -6.58 -15.17
CA ARG A 182 8.69 -5.91 -16.40
C ARG A 182 8.83 -4.39 -16.26
N ILE A 183 8.02 -3.74 -15.42
CA ILE A 183 8.04 -2.28 -15.20
C ILE A 183 9.39 -1.83 -14.62
N LEU A 184 10.02 -2.67 -13.79
CA LEU A 184 11.31 -2.37 -13.16
C LEU A 184 12.51 -2.62 -14.07
N ARG A 185 12.30 -3.22 -15.25
CA ARG A 185 13.41 -3.52 -16.16
C ARG A 185 13.93 -2.22 -16.76
N PRO A 186 15.26 -2.02 -16.83
CA PRO A 186 15.83 -0.93 -17.60
C PRO A 186 15.32 -0.99 -19.04
N ILE A 187 14.90 0.14 -19.61
CA ILE A 187 14.63 0.24 -21.04
C ILE A 187 15.97 0.10 -21.77
N LEU A 188 16.32 -1.12 -22.15
CA LEU A 188 17.42 -1.37 -23.08
C LEU A 188 16.99 -0.84 -24.45
N GLY A 189 17.25 0.44 -24.76
CA GLY A 189 16.85 0.97 -26.07
C GLY A 189 17.05 2.45 -26.37
N LEU A 190 17.30 3.34 -25.41
CA LEU A 190 17.61 4.74 -25.71
C LEU A 190 19.07 5.04 -25.38
N ARG A 191 19.96 4.73 -26.34
CA ARG A 191 21.25 5.43 -26.39
C ARG A 191 20.91 6.91 -26.62
N PRO A 192 21.38 7.85 -25.79
CA PRO A 192 21.33 9.26 -26.17
C PRO A 192 22.09 9.41 -27.50
N PRO A 193 21.61 10.23 -28.44
CA PRO A 193 22.37 10.51 -29.65
C PRO A 193 23.75 11.03 -29.23
N SER A 194 24.78 10.37 -29.74
CA SER A 194 26.17 10.82 -29.64
C SER A 194 26.20 12.25 -30.14
N VAL A 195 26.41 13.20 -29.23
CA VAL A 195 26.80 14.57 -29.59
C VAL A 195 28.10 14.41 -30.36
N LYS A 196 28.05 14.59 -31.68
CA LYS A 196 29.27 14.78 -32.45
C LYS A 196 29.76 16.17 -32.10
N ASP A 197 30.99 16.24 -31.62
CA ASP A 197 31.74 17.49 -31.50
C ASP A 197 31.78 18.16 -32.88
N GLU A 198 30.99 19.22 -33.07
CA GLU A 198 31.27 20.21 -34.09
C GLU A 198 32.12 21.30 -33.42
N HIS A 199 33.43 21.19 -33.66
CA HIS A 199 34.32 22.34 -33.68
C HIS A 199 33.78 23.38 -34.67
N LEU A 200 33.55 24.60 -34.18
CA LEU A 200 33.99 25.83 -34.86
C LEU A 200 34.13 26.97 -33.84
#